data_AF-M7T4M4-F1
#
_entry.id   AF-M7T4M4-F1
#
_cell.length_a   1.000
_cell.length_b   1.000
_cell.length_c   1.000
_cell.angle_alpha   90.00
_cell.angle_beta   90.00
_cell.angle_gamma   90.00
#
_symmetry.space_group_name_H-M   'P 1'
#
loop_
_entity.id
_entity.type
_entity.pdbx_description
1 polymer ?
#
loop_
_entity_poly.entity_id
_entity_poly.type
_entity_poly.pdbx_seq_one_letter_code
_entity_poly.pdbx_strand_id
1 'polypeptide(L)'
;MYKLRDSSTIPKKLGAKKSGDSYVITGNIIYKQRGTKWFPGENVGMGRDHTIFALASGYVKYYRDPARHPKRQYIGVVFDKADTLPYPAHAARKRRLNMTASAIPAPAPQPELSPSGIPTQVVRLGLERSRRPHPRDVRVLKLDRDGSSYAYSEENWRLGTLVRTEKRKMGSRRVAMKHRRRKVKAISKEMRAEREDKIARRKEALDAQRAAKMRKMREYRERKKAEAAAAGQGQGGAAAPLPPPPKTSPPAAEV
;
A
#
# COMPACT_ATOMS: atom_id res chain seq x y z
N MET A 1 -25.07 47.00 -35.46
CA MET A 1 -24.52 46.23 -36.60
C MET A 1 -24.89 44.76 -36.39
N TYR A 2 -25.78 44.19 -37.20
CA TYR A 2 -26.15 42.77 -37.08
C TYR A 2 -25.08 41.90 -37.74
N LYS A 3 -24.59 40.86 -37.03
CA LYS A 3 -23.57 39.94 -37.51
C LYS A 3 -24.22 38.59 -37.81
N LEU A 4 -24.23 38.19 -39.08
CA LEU A 4 -24.76 36.89 -39.49
C LEU A 4 -23.96 35.79 -38.79
N ARG A 5 -24.65 34.90 -38.07
CA ARG A 5 -24.03 33.76 -37.38
C ARG A 5 -24.46 32.48 -38.08
N ASP A 6 -23.52 31.85 -38.77
CA ASP A 6 -23.71 30.48 -39.21
C ASP A 6 -23.66 29.56 -37.98
N SER A 7 -24.76 28.87 -37.71
CA SER A 7 -24.92 27.99 -36.54
C SER A 7 -25.28 26.56 -36.93
N SER A 8 -24.82 26.13 -38.11
CA SER A 8 -25.02 24.75 -38.56
C SER A 8 -24.08 23.77 -37.82
N THR A 9 -24.61 22.61 -37.41
CA THR A 9 -23.82 21.53 -36.79
C THR A 9 -24.06 20.19 -37.51
N ILE A 10 -23.06 19.31 -37.50
CA ILE A 10 -23.14 17.99 -38.15
C ILE A 10 -24.21 17.11 -37.47
N PRO A 11 -25.07 16.42 -38.25
CA PRO A 11 -26.13 15.57 -37.70
C PRO A 11 -25.56 14.43 -36.86
N LYS A 12 -26.02 14.32 -35.61
CA LYS A 12 -25.50 13.34 -34.64
C LYS A 12 -26.09 11.94 -34.80
N LYS A 13 -27.11 11.77 -35.67
CA LYS A 13 -27.76 10.49 -36.01
C LYS A 13 -28.15 9.67 -34.77
N LEU A 14 -28.76 10.33 -33.77
CA LEU A 14 -29.29 9.67 -32.56
C LEU A 14 -30.56 8.84 -32.88
N GLY A 15 -31.09 8.13 -31.89
CA GLY A 15 -32.32 7.33 -31.99
C GLY A 15 -32.07 5.83 -32.18
N ALA A 16 -33.16 5.11 -32.46
CA ALA A 16 -33.15 3.67 -32.70
C ALA A 16 -32.35 3.32 -33.96
N LYS A 17 -31.64 2.21 -33.89
CA LYS A 17 -30.87 1.60 -34.99
C LYS A 17 -31.40 0.22 -35.36
N LYS A 18 -32.08 -0.44 -34.42
CA LYS A 18 -32.81 -1.69 -34.61
C LYS A 18 -34.20 -1.52 -34.03
N SER A 19 -35.22 -1.99 -34.74
CA SER A 19 -36.60 -2.00 -34.28
C SER A 19 -36.89 -3.22 -33.41
N GLY A 20 -38.08 -3.29 -32.82
CA GLY A 20 -38.56 -4.50 -32.15
C GLY A 20 -38.53 -5.69 -33.11
N ASP A 21 -38.19 -6.86 -32.58
CA ASP A 21 -38.08 -8.14 -33.28
C ASP A 21 -37.03 -8.21 -34.40
N SER A 22 -36.16 -7.20 -34.49
CA SER A 22 -35.00 -7.24 -35.38
C SER A 22 -33.94 -8.21 -34.86
N TYR A 23 -33.41 -9.04 -35.75
CA TYR A 23 -32.27 -9.90 -35.44
C TYR A 23 -30.99 -9.07 -35.26
N VAL A 24 -30.23 -9.38 -34.22
CA VAL A 24 -28.96 -8.72 -33.87
C VAL A 24 -27.91 -9.76 -33.48
N ILE A 25 -26.66 -9.41 -33.76
CA ILE A 25 -25.47 -10.13 -33.28
C ILE A 25 -24.79 -9.32 -32.18
N THR A 26 -23.90 -9.96 -31.41
CA THR A 26 -23.12 -9.30 -30.36
C THR A 26 -22.35 -8.10 -30.93
N GLY A 27 -22.43 -6.96 -30.23
CA GLY A 27 -21.79 -5.70 -30.62
C GLY A 27 -22.66 -4.76 -31.46
N ASN A 28 -23.79 -5.23 -32.02
CA ASN A 28 -24.68 -4.36 -32.78
C ASN A 28 -25.27 -3.25 -31.90
N ILE A 29 -25.23 -2.01 -32.42
CA ILE A 29 -25.90 -0.87 -31.79
C ILE A 29 -27.40 -0.98 -31.98
N ILE A 30 -28.15 -0.89 -30.88
CA ILE A 30 -29.63 -0.93 -30.88
C ILE A 30 -30.20 0.48 -30.78
N TYR A 31 -29.62 1.34 -29.94
CA TYR A 31 -30.12 2.70 -29.72
C TYR A 31 -28.99 3.67 -29.36
N LYS A 32 -28.88 4.79 -30.07
CA LYS A 32 -27.96 5.90 -29.73
C LYS A 32 -28.73 7.02 -29.03
N GLN A 33 -28.25 7.46 -27.87
CA GLN A 33 -28.97 8.44 -27.06
C GLN A 33 -28.04 9.44 -26.36
N ARG A 34 -28.65 10.47 -25.78
CA ARG A 34 -28.01 11.37 -24.82
C ARG A 34 -28.73 11.17 -23.49
N GLY A 35 -27.99 10.78 -22.45
CA GLY A 35 -28.56 10.23 -21.23
C GLY A 35 -29.28 8.90 -21.46
N THR A 36 -29.95 8.40 -20.43
CA THR A 36 -30.62 7.09 -20.42
C THR A 36 -32.13 7.24 -20.61
N LYS A 37 -32.57 7.42 -21.87
CA LYS A 37 -34.00 7.35 -22.22
C LYS A 37 -34.50 5.91 -22.13
N TRP A 38 -33.72 5.01 -22.72
CA TRP A 38 -33.86 3.58 -22.55
C TRP A 38 -32.73 3.06 -21.65
N PHE A 39 -33.05 2.08 -20.82
CA PHE A 39 -32.10 1.39 -19.94
C PHE A 39 -31.72 0.02 -20.51
N PRO A 40 -30.51 -0.48 -20.20
CA PRO A 40 -30.11 -1.83 -20.59
C PRO A 40 -30.93 -2.88 -19.82
N GLY A 41 -31.62 -3.74 -20.57
CA GLY A 41 -32.40 -4.87 -20.09
C GLY A 41 -31.65 -6.19 -20.22
N GLU A 42 -32.36 -7.27 -20.57
CA GLU A 42 -31.78 -8.61 -20.73
C GLU A 42 -30.80 -8.68 -21.92
N ASN A 43 -29.65 -9.33 -21.76
CA ASN A 43 -28.62 -9.55 -22.81
C ASN A 43 -28.16 -8.28 -23.56
N VAL A 44 -28.21 -7.12 -22.89
CA VAL A 44 -27.89 -5.83 -23.48
C VAL A 44 -26.92 -5.05 -22.59
N GLY A 45 -25.95 -4.38 -23.21
CA GLY A 45 -24.97 -3.52 -22.56
C GLY A 45 -25.21 -2.05 -22.85
N MET A 46 -24.56 -1.19 -22.05
CA MET A 46 -24.59 0.27 -22.23
C MET A 46 -23.15 0.80 -22.31
N GLY A 47 -22.86 1.57 -23.35
CA GLY A 47 -21.56 2.19 -23.57
C GLY A 47 -21.35 3.46 -22.73
N ARG A 48 -20.14 4.02 -22.81
CA ARG A 48 -19.77 5.28 -22.13
C ARG A 48 -20.70 6.45 -22.48
N ASP A 49 -21.16 6.51 -23.73
CA ASP A 49 -22.06 7.55 -24.23
C ASP A 49 -23.55 7.19 -24.08
N HIS A 50 -23.87 6.21 -23.23
CA HIS A 50 -25.20 5.63 -23.03
C HIS A 50 -25.78 4.94 -24.28
N THR A 51 -24.98 4.66 -25.30
CA THR A 51 -25.40 3.84 -26.44
C THR A 51 -25.68 2.42 -25.99
N ILE A 52 -26.81 1.88 -26.43
CA ILE A 52 -27.27 0.53 -26.09
C ILE A 52 -26.83 -0.43 -27.20
N PHE A 53 -26.22 -1.54 -26.82
CA PHE A 53 -25.70 -2.55 -27.75
C PHE A 53 -26.00 -3.98 -27.27
N ALA A 54 -26.09 -4.93 -28.21
CA ALA A 54 -26.38 -6.33 -27.93
C ALA A 54 -25.16 -7.07 -27.35
N LEU A 55 -25.34 -7.86 -26.29
CA LEU A 55 -24.30 -8.75 -25.74
C LEU A 55 -24.38 -10.16 -26.31
N ALA A 56 -25.55 -10.58 -26.79
CA ALA A 56 -25.76 -11.89 -27.39
C ALA A 56 -26.53 -11.79 -28.70
N SER A 57 -26.45 -12.84 -29.51
CA SER A 57 -27.24 -12.97 -30.73
C SER A 57 -28.70 -13.32 -30.41
N GLY A 58 -29.64 -12.64 -31.06
CA GLY A 58 -31.06 -12.80 -30.77
C GLY A 58 -31.91 -11.69 -31.39
N TYR A 59 -33.07 -11.42 -30.79
CA TYR A 59 -34.07 -10.47 -31.26
C TYR A 59 -34.30 -9.35 -30.24
N VAL A 60 -34.35 -8.10 -30.73
CA VAL A 60 -34.54 -6.92 -29.87
C VAL A 60 -35.97 -6.83 -29.36
N LYS A 61 -36.15 -6.57 -28.06
CA LYS A 61 -37.46 -6.32 -27.43
C LYS A 61 -37.40 -5.03 -26.62
N TYR A 62 -38.41 -4.18 -26.82
CA TYR A 62 -38.64 -2.97 -26.04
C TYR A 62 -39.72 -3.28 -24.99
N TYR A 63 -39.45 -3.04 -23.72
CA TYR A 63 -40.36 -3.42 -22.65
C TYR A 63 -40.27 -2.50 -21.43
N ARG A 64 -41.23 -2.63 -20.52
CA ARG A 64 -41.20 -2.01 -19.19
C ARG A 64 -41.22 -3.10 -18.15
N ASP A 65 -40.49 -2.89 -17.06
CA ASP A 65 -40.39 -3.84 -15.96
C ASP A 65 -40.73 -3.12 -14.65
N PRO A 66 -42.02 -3.12 -14.24
CA PRO A 66 -42.45 -2.45 -13.03
C PRO A 66 -41.89 -3.12 -11.77
N ALA A 67 -41.63 -4.43 -11.81
CA ALA A 67 -41.06 -5.17 -10.70
C ALA A 67 -39.61 -4.75 -10.43
N ARG A 68 -38.85 -4.44 -11.49
CA ARG A 68 -37.48 -3.92 -11.36
C ARG A 68 -37.45 -2.41 -11.07
N HIS A 69 -38.20 -1.61 -11.82
CA HIS A 69 -38.31 -0.17 -11.59
C HIS A 69 -39.55 0.44 -12.24
N PRO A 70 -40.45 1.10 -11.47
CA PRO A 70 -41.80 1.47 -11.95
C PRO A 70 -41.82 2.46 -13.12
N LYS A 71 -40.86 3.39 -13.18
CA LYS A 71 -40.84 4.48 -14.19
C LYS A 71 -39.90 4.24 -15.39
N ARG A 72 -39.11 3.16 -15.41
CA ARG A 72 -38.04 2.98 -16.41
C ARG A 72 -38.51 2.11 -17.58
N GLN A 73 -37.91 2.35 -18.74
CA GLN A 73 -38.14 1.58 -19.95
C GLN A 73 -36.83 0.90 -20.36
N TYR A 74 -36.92 -0.31 -20.85
CA TYR A 74 -35.78 -1.18 -21.09
C TYR A 74 -35.73 -1.68 -22.53
N ILE A 75 -34.51 -1.93 -23.00
CA ILE A 75 -34.24 -2.65 -24.24
C ILE A 75 -33.51 -3.93 -23.87
N GLY A 76 -34.05 -5.07 -24.29
CA GLY A 76 -33.43 -6.38 -24.11
C GLY A 76 -33.28 -7.11 -25.44
N VAL A 77 -32.51 -8.20 -25.40
CA VAL A 77 -32.36 -9.14 -26.51
C VAL A 77 -32.75 -10.53 -26.01
N VAL A 78 -33.71 -11.15 -26.70
CA VAL A 78 -34.16 -12.53 -26.43
C VAL A 78 -33.55 -13.49 -27.43
N PHE A 79 -33.35 -14.74 -27.05
CA PHE A 79 -32.74 -15.74 -27.93
C PHE A 79 -33.71 -16.20 -29.02
N ASP A 80 -34.96 -16.44 -28.63
CA ASP A 80 -36.03 -16.90 -29.50
C ASP A 80 -36.99 -15.74 -29.77
N LYS A 81 -37.41 -15.56 -31.02
CA LYS A 81 -38.24 -14.41 -31.43
C LYS A 81 -39.59 -14.37 -30.70
N ALA A 82 -40.12 -15.55 -30.35
CA ALA A 82 -41.40 -15.73 -29.66
C ALA A 82 -41.36 -15.28 -28.19
N ASP A 83 -40.18 -15.15 -27.59
CA ASP A 83 -40.06 -14.77 -26.19
C ASP A 83 -40.48 -13.32 -25.95
N THR A 84 -41.13 -13.11 -24.81
CA THR A 84 -41.57 -11.79 -24.34
C THR A 84 -40.80 -11.40 -23.07
N LEU A 85 -40.43 -10.12 -22.98
CA LEU A 85 -39.82 -9.52 -21.80
C LEU A 85 -40.85 -8.63 -21.10
N PRO A 86 -40.82 -8.48 -19.76
CA PRO A 86 -39.84 -9.05 -18.83
C PRO A 86 -40.10 -10.54 -18.52
N TYR A 87 -39.05 -11.31 -18.25
CA TYR A 87 -39.20 -12.66 -17.73
C TYR A 87 -39.70 -12.65 -16.27
N PRO A 88 -40.50 -13.64 -15.85
CA PRO A 88 -40.93 -13.74 -14.46
C PRO A 88 -39.74 -14.04 -13.53
N ALA A 89 -39.76 -13.43 -12.34
CA ALA A 89 -38.61 -13.45 -11.42
C ALA A 89 -38.17 -14.86 -10.96
N HIS A 90 -39.09 -15.83 -10.94
CA HIS A 90 -38.83 -17.20 -10.49
C HIS A 90 -38.52 -18.19 -11.63
N ALA A 91 -38.59 -17.76 -12.90
CA ALA A 91 -38.23 -18.65 -14.00
C ALA A 91 -36.71 -18.83 -14.11
N ALA A 92 -36.29 -20.01 -14.55
CA ALA A 92 -34.89 -20.26 -14.87
C ALA A 92 -34.39 -19.29 -15.95
N ARG A 93 -33.18 -18.76 -15.77
CA ARG A 93 -32.59 -17.84 -16.73
C ARG A 93 -32.26 -18.57 -18.03
N LYS A 94 -32.85 -18.13 -19.14
CA LYS A 94 -32.46 -18.59 -20.48
C LYS A 94 -31.03 -18.10 -20.78
N ARG A 95 -30.13 -18.99 -21.21
CA ARG A 95 -28.72 -18.69 -21.54
C ARG A 95 -28.29 -19.51 -22.76
N ARG A 96 -27.35 -18.99 -23.55
CA ARG A 96 -26.69 -19.75 -24.64
C ARG A 96 -25.25 -20.06 -24.26
N LEU A 97 -24.78 -21.25 -24.61
CA LEU A 97 -23.40 -21.69 -24.38
C LEU A 97 -22.43 -20.97 -25.34
N ASN A 98 -22.85 -20.74 -26.59
CA ASN A 98 -22.05 -20.08 -27.65
C ASN A 98 -20.64 -20.68 -27.82
N MET A 99 -20.52 -22.01 -27.71
CA MET A 99 -19.27 -22.75 -27.94
C MET A 99 -19.51 -23.89 -28.91
N THR A 100 -18.50 -24.21 -29.70
CA THR A 100 -18.46 -25.38 -30.57
C THR A 100 -17.47 -26.40 -30.00
N ALA A 101 -17.82 -27.68 -30.05
CA ALA A 101 -16.91 -28.74 -29.63
C ALA A 101 -15.79 -28.89 -30.68
N SER A 102 -14.55 -28.71 -30.27
CA SER A 102 -13.36 -29.03 -31.06
C SER A 102 -12.52 -30.04 -30.33
N ALA A 103 -11.95 -31.00 -31.07
CA ALA A 103 -10.99 -31.93 -30.52
C ALA A 103 -9.71 -31.17 -30.14
N ILE A 104 -9.20 -31.42 -28.94
CA ILE A 104 -7.93 -30.85 -28.49
C ILE A 104 -6.82 -31.57 -29.27
N PRO A 105 -6.01 -30.87 -30.10
CA PRO A 105 -4.90 -31.51 -30.79
C PRO A 105 -3.88 -31.99 -29.74
N ALA A 106 -3.35 -33.20 -29.94
CA ALA A 106 -2.23 -33.67 -29.13
C ALA A 106 -1.04 -32.68 -29.29
N PRO A 107 -0.28 -32.41 -28.21
CA PRO A 107 0.87 -31.53 -28.30
C PRO A 107 1.85 -32.10 -29.33
N ALA A 108 2.24 -31.29 -30.33
CA ALA A 108 3.23 -31.71 -31.29
C ALA A 108 4.55 -32.01 -30.56
N PRO A 109 5.20 -33.16 -30.82
CA PRO A 109 6.52 -33.43 -30.26
C PRO A 109 7.49 -32.35 -30.75
N GLN A 110 8.15 -31.66 -29.83
CA GLN A 110 9.21 -30.72 -30.19
C GLN A 110 10.47 -31.54 -30.43
N PRO A 111 11.05 -31.50 -31.64
CA PRO A 111 12.27 -32.24 -31.90
C PRO A 111 13.40 -31.67 -31.03
N GLU A 112 14.16 -32.56 -30.39
CA GLU A 112 15.29 -32.16 -29.54
C GLU A 112 16.40 -31.49 -30.37
N LEU A 113 16.51 -31.88 -31.64
CA LEU A 113 17.47 -31.34 -32.60
C LEU A 113 16.72 -30.60 -33.72
N SER A 114 17.33 -29.52 -34.20
CA SER A 114 16.94 -28.83 -35.42
C SER A 114 17.23 -29.71 -36.65
N PRO A 115 16.71 -29.35 -37.84
CA PRO A 115 17.08 -30.02 -39.10
C PRO A 115 18.60 -30.04 -39.37
N SER A 116 19.34 -29.09 -38.83
CA SER A 116 20.80 -29.01 -38.92
C SER A 116 21.54 -29.84 -37.87
N GLY A 117 20.83 -30.59 -37.02
CA GLY A 117 21.43 -31.41 -35.96
C GLY A 117 21.87 -30.62 -34.72
N ILE A 118 21.43 -29.36 -34.58
CA ILE A 118 21.77 -28.50 -33.45
C ILE A 118 20.67 -28.62 -32.38
N PRO A 119 21.00 -28.75 -31.08
CA PRO A 119 19.99 -28.78 -30.03
C PRO A 119 19.04 -27.57 -30.10
N THR A 120 17.74 -27.80 -30.10
CA THR A 120 16.75 -26.69 -30.09
C THR A 120 16.76 -25.94 -28.76
N GLN A 121 17.18 -26.60 -27.69
CA GLN A 121 17.27 -26.05 -26.35
C GLN A 121 18.49 -26.61 -25.60
N VAL A 122 19.24 -25.72 -24.95
CA VAL A 122 20.35 -26.06 -24.05
C VAL A 122 20.02 -25.55 -22.65
N VAL A 123 20.00 -26.45 -21.67
CA VAL A 123 19.77 -26.13 -20.26
C VAL A 123 21.09 -26.05 -19.53
N ARG A 124 21.37 -24.91 -18.89
CA ARG A 124 22.54 -24.71 -18.01
C ARG A 124 22.06 -24.59 -16.56
N LEU A 125 22.64 -25.40 -15.69
CA LEU A 125 22.44 -25.32 -14.25
C LEU A 125 23.51 -24.39 -13.64
N GLY A 126 23.10 -23.49 -12.76
CA GLY A 126 24.00 -22.60 -12.03
C GLY A 126 25.00 -23.35 -11.16
N LEU A 127 26.20 -22.78 -11.00
CA LEU A 127 27.36 -23.38 -10.33
C LEU A 127 27.21 -23.54 -8.80
N GLU A 128 26.11 -23.08 -8.22
CA GLU A 128 25.93 -23.00 -6.77
C GLU A 128 25.70 -24.39 -6.15
N ARG A 129 26.57 -24.76 -5.20
CA ARG A 129 26.59 -25.98 -4.36
C ARG A 129 25.39 -26.09 -3.41
N SER A 130 24.23 -25.57 -3.77
CA SER A 130 23.02 -25.72 -2.98
C SER A 130 22.49 -27.14 -3.17
N ARG A 131 22.10 -27.81 -2.07
CA ARG A 131 21.52 -29.17 -2.11
C ARG A 131 20.21 -29.23 -2.92
N ARG A 132 19.61 -28.09 -3.27
CA ARG A 132 18.41 -27.95 -4.10
C ARG A 132 18.55 -26.73 -5.00
N PRO A 133 18.68 -26.89 -6.33
CA PRO A 133 18.79 -25.76 -7.25
C PRO A 133 17.53 -24.89 -7.20
N HIS A 134 17.68 -23.57 -7.11
CA HIS A 134 16.55 -22.66 -7.18
C HIS A 134 16.19 -22.43 -8.66
N PRO A 135 14.91 -22.19 -9.02
CA PRO A 135 14.52 -21.98 -10.43
C PRO A 135 15.25 -20.82 -11.12
N ARG A 136 15.77 -19.86 -10.34
CA ARG A 136 16.61 -18.75 -10.83
C ARG A 136 17.97 -19.18 -11.35
N ASP A 137 18.43 -20.34 -10.93
CA ASP A 137 19.75 -20.87 -11.27
C ASP A 137 19.69 -21.70 -12.56
N VAL A 138 18.49 -21.99 -13.07
CA VAL A 138 18.28 -22.74 -14.30
C VAL A 138 18.16 -21.79 -15.49
N ARG A 139 19.22 -21.68 -16.27
CA ARG A 139 19.24 -20.92 -17.52
C ARG A 139 18.87 -21.83 -18.68
N VAL A 140 17.91 -21.41 -19.48
CA VAL A 140 17.46 -22.16 -20.65
C VAL A 140 17.70 -21.31 -21.88
N LEU A 141 18.66 -21.74 -22.68
CA LEU A 141 19.02 -21.15 -23.95
C LEU A 141 18.25 -21.88 -25.04
N LYS A 142 17.50 -21.15 -25.85
CA LYS A 142 16.88 -21.72 -27.05
C LYS A 142 17.60 -21.25 -28.28
N LEU A 143 17.64 -22.11 -29.28
CA LEU A 143 18.11 -21.76 -30.61
C LEU A 143 17.13 -20.75 -31.22
N ASP A 144 17.66 -19.70 -31.84
CA ASP A 144 16.86 -18.67 -32.49
C ASP A 144 15.92 -19.31 -33.53
N ARG A 145 14.63 -19.03 -33.35
CA ARG A 145 13.53 -19.69 -34.07
C ARG A 145 13.54 -19.42 -35.57
N ASP A 146 14.12 -18.30 -35.96
CA ASP A 146 14.16 -17.81 -37.34
C ASP A 146 15.29 -18.45 -38.15
N GLY A 147 16.15 -19.27 -37.52
CA GLY A 147 17.19 -20.06 -38.21
C GLY A 147 18.30 -19.25 -38.89
N SER A 148 18.28 -17.93 -38.77
CA SER A 148 19.17 -17.01 -39.50
C SER A 148 20.58 -16.92 -38.90
N SER A 149 20.69 -16.94 -37.57
CA SER A 149 21.92 -16.64 -36.83
C SER A 149 22.56 -17.86 -36.16
N TYR A 150 21.84 -19.00 -36.09
CA TYR A 150 22.17 -20.15 -35.23
C TYR A 150 22.52 -19.78 -33.78
N ALA A 151 22.11 -18.60 -33.32
CA ALA A 151 22.46 -18.10 -32.01
C ALA A 151 21.55 -18.70 -30.94
N TYR A 152 22.09 -18.76 -29.73
CA TYR A 152 21.38 -19.20 -28.54
C TYR A 152 21.06 -18.01 -27.65
N SER A 153 19.79 -17.87 -27.29
CA SER A 153 19.32 -16.77 -26.45
C SER A 153 18.40 -17.26 -25.34
N GLU A 154 18.41 -16.57 -24.20
CA GLU A 154 17.38 -16.75 -23.17
C GLU A 154 16.15 -15.93 -23.56
N GLU A 155 14.97 -16.55 -23.55
CA GLU A 155 13.75 -15.83 -23.87
C GLU A 155 13.45 -14.74 -22.82
N ASN A 156 13.25 -13.50 -23.25
CA ASN A 156 12.99 -12.35 -22.34
C ASN A 156 11.81 -12.58 -21.39
N TRP A 157 10.75 -13.28 -21.83
CA TRP A 157 9.61 -13.62 -20.98
C TRP A 157 10.02 -14.56 -19.85
N ARG A 158 10.92 -15.52 -20.11
CA ARG A 158 11.43 -16.47 -19.10
C ARG A 158 12.28 -15.72 -18.09
N LEU A 159 13.20 -14.86 -18.53
CA LEU A 159 13.99 -13.99 -17.67
C LEU A 159 13.12 -13.18 -16.70
N GLY A 160 11.99 -12.63 -17.20
CA GLY A 160 11.02 -11.90 -16.37
C GLY A 160 10.32 -12.75 -15.30
N THR A 161 10.15 -14.06 -15.53
CA THR A 161 9.51 -14.97 -14.55
C THR A 161 10.46 -15.48 -13.46
N LEU A 162 11.78 -15.48 -13.70
CA LEU A 162 12.78 -15.92 -12.70
C LEU A 162 12.71 -15.06 -11.43
N VAL A 163 12.45 -13.77 -11.59
CA VAL A 163 12.21 -12.86 -10.47
C VAL A 163 10.71 -12.78 -10.20
N ARG A 164 10.15 -13.78 -9.49
CA ARG A 164 8.80 -13.67 -8.93
C ARG A 164 8.74 -12.53 -7.91
N THR A 165 8.41 -11.32 -8.38
CA THR A 165 7.99 -10.21 -7.52
C THR A 165 6.50 -10.36 -7.24
N GLU A 166 6.14 -11.27 -6.35
CA GLU A 166 4.81 -11.19 -5.76
C GLU A 166 4.70 -9.82 -5.07
N LYS A 167 3.58 -9.09 -5.28
CA LYS A 167 3.24 -7.89 -4.50
C LYS A 167 2.89 -8.29 -3.07
N ARG A 168 3.85 -8.86 -2.36
CA ARG A 168 3.73 -9.33 -1.00
C ARG A 168 4.53 -8.40 -0.13
N LYS A 169 3.88 -7.85 0.90
CA LYS A 169 4.59 -7.03 1.88
C LYS A 169 5.59 -7.91 2.62
N MET A 170 6.87 -7.70 2.34
CA MET A 170 7.95 -8.38 3.05
C MET A 170 8.05 -7.78 4.45
N GLY A 171 7.80 -8.62 5.46
CA GLY A 171 7.76 -8.21 6.87
C GLY A 171 6.34 -8.09 7.43
N SER A 172 6.12 -8.70 8.60
CA SER A 172 4.83 -8.61 9.30
C SER A 172 4.80 -7.41 10.23
N ARG A 173 3.65 -6.74 10.30
CA ARG A 173 3.42 -5.64 11.25
C ARG A 173 3.70 -6.07 12.70
N ARG A 174 3.42 -7.33 13.03
CA ARG A 174 3.70 -7.92 14.35
C ARG A 174 5.20 -7.97 14.65
N VAL A 175 6.02 -8.39 13.69
CA VAL A 175 7.49 -8.45 13.83
C VAL A 175 8.07 -7.05 13.99
N ALA A 176 7.62 -6.09 13.18
CA ALA A 176 8.03 -4.68 13.30
C ALA A 176 7.68 -4.10 14.69
N MET A 177 6.47 -4.37 15.20
CA MET A 177 6.05 -3.93 16.53
C MET A 177 6.86 -4.60 17.65
N LYS A 178 7.23 -5.88 17.50
CA LYS A 178 8.10 -6.60 18.45
C LYS A 178 9.49 -5.97 18.50
N HIS A 179 10.06 -5.63 17.35
CA HIS A 179 11.37 -4.96 17.25
C HIS A 179 11.33 -3.57 17.89
N ARG A 180 10.28 -2.78 17.60
CA ARG A 180 10.08 -1.45 18.22
C ARG A 180 10.00 -1.53 19.74
N ARG A 181 9.20 -2.48 20.28
CA ARG A 181 9.09 -2.68 21.73
C ARG A 181 10.43 -3.03 22.37
N ARG A 182 11.22 -3.91 21.74
CA ARG A 182 12.57 -4.27 22.21
C ARG A 182 13.48 -3.04 22.25
N LYS A 183 13.49 -2.22 21.19
CA LYS A 183 14.28 -1.00 21.11
C LYS A 183 13.91 0.01 22.19
N VAL A 184 12.61 0.27 22.40
CA VAL A 184 12.13 1.19 23.45
C VAL A 184 12.49 0.68 24.85
N LYS A 185 12.38 -0.63 25.07
CA LYS A 185 12.71 -1.24 26.37
C LYS A 185 14.22 -1.16 26.66
N ALA A 186 15.08 -1.29 25.65
CA ALA A 186 16.52 -1.10 25.78
C ALA A 186 16.87 0.35 26.15
N ILE A 187 16.35 1.32 25.40
CA ILE A 187 16.54 2.76 25.69
C ILE A 187 16.05 3.12 27.10
N SER A 188 14.86 2.63 27.50
CA SER A 188 14.35 2.88 28.84
C SER A 188 15.20 2.25 29.94
N LYS A 189 15.92 1.16 29.67
CA LYS A 189 16.81 0.52 30.63
C LYS A 189 18.11 1.33 30.76
N GLU A 190 18.67 1.79 29.65
CA GLU A 190 19.84 2.69 29.63
C GLU A 190 19.56 4.00 30.39
N MET A 191 18.43 4.66 30.11
CA MET A 191 18.04 5.89 30.81
C MET A 191 17.79 5.69 32.30
N ARG A 192 17.36 4.50 32.73
CA ARG A 192 17.20 4.17 34.16
C ARG A 192 18.56 3.98 34.83
N ALA A 193 19.46 3.23 34.19
CA ALA A 193 20.83 3.06 34.67
C ALA A 193 21.56 4.42 34.81
N GLU A 194 21.46 5.30 33.81
CA GLU A 194 22.08 6.64 33.89
C GLU A 194 21.48 7.51 35.01
N ARG A 195 20.17 7.39 35.28
CA ARG A 195 19.51 8.11 36.38
C ARG A 195 19.96 7.56 37.73
N GLU A 196 20.04 6.25 37.86
CA GLU A 196 20.55 5.56 39.06
C GLU A 196 22.01 5.97 39.32
N ASP A 197 22.86 5.99 38.30
CA ASP A 197 24.25 6.45 38.39
C ASP A 197 24.35 7.94 38.79
N LYS A 198 23.51 8.81 38.23
CA LYS A 198 23.46 10.23 38.62
C LYS A 198 23.02 10.42 40.08
N ILE A 199 22.03 9.65 40.53
CA ILE A 199 21.56 9.69 41.92
C ILE A 199 22.67 9.19 42.85
N ALA A 200 23.34 8.09 42.50
CA ALA A 200 24.48 7.55 43.26
C ALA A 200 25.61 8.58 43.38
N ARG A 201 26.05 9.18 42.27
CA ARG A 201 27.07 10.25 42.26
C ARG A 201 26.67 11.47 43.10
N ARG A 202 25.40 11.89 43.04
CA ARG A 202 24.89 13.01 43.84
C ARG A 202 24.85 12.69 45.33
N LYS A 203 24.48 11.45 45.69
CA LYS A 203 24.48 10.97 47.08
C LYS A 203 25.91 10.90 47.62
N GLU A 204 26.84 10.32 46.87
CA GLU A 204 28.26 10.29 47.22
C GLU A 204 28.85 11.69 47.40
N ALA A 205 28.53 12.64 46.52
CA ALA A 205 28.97 14.02 46.65
C ALA A 205 28.42 14.70 47.92
N LEU A 206 27.14 14.49 48.24
CA LEU A 206 26.53 14.99 49.48
C LEU A 206 27.15 14.36 50.72
N ASP A 207 27.41 13.06 50.70
CA ASP A 207 28.04 12.33 51.80
C ASP A 207 29.51 12.76 51.98
N ALA A 208 30.24 13.04 50.90
CA ALA A 208 31.59 13.62 50.93
C ALA A 208 31.58 15.05 51.50
N GLN A 209 30.61 15.89 51.13
CA GLN A 209 30.45 17.24 51.70
C GLN A 209 30.16 17.18 53.20
N ARG A 210 29.28 16.26 53.64
CA ARG A 210 28.99 16.02 55.06
C ARG A 210 30.24 15.57 55.80
N ALA A 211 31.01 14.63 55.25
CA ALA A 211 32.27 14.17 55.83
C ALA A 211 33.31 15.30 55.95
N ALA A 212 33.47 16.11 54.91
CA ALA A 212 34.37 17.27 54.91
C ALA A 212 33.94 18.33 55.93
N LYS A 213 32.64 18.61 56.06
CA LYS A 213 32.10 19.51 57.09
C LYS A 213 32.40 18.98 58.49
N MET A 214 32.23 17.68 58.72
CA MET A 214 32.56 17.04 60.00
C MET A 214 34.07 17.11 60.29
N ARG A 215 34.94 16.96 59.27
CA ARG A 215 36.40 17.15 59.41
C ARG A 215 36.76 18.58 59.80
N LYS A 216 36.24 19.59 59.08
CA LYS A 216 36.44 21.01 59.43
C LYS A 216 35.93 21.35 60.84
N MET A 217 34.79 20.78 61.23
CA MET A 217 34.27 20.95 62.60
C MET A 217 35.19 20.32 63.66
N ARG A 218 35.81 19.17 63.36
CA ARG A 218 36.82 18.54 64.24
C ARG A 218 38.08 19.40 64.33
N GLU A 219 38.63 19.84 63.21
CA GLU A 219 39.80 20.73 63.14
C GLU A 219 39.54 22.07 63.86
N TYR A 220 38.35 22.66 63.68
CA TYR A 220 37.95 23.88 64.39
C TYR A 220 37.87 23.66 65.90
N ARG A 221 37.31 22.53 66.36
CA ARG A 221 37.24 22.17 67.78
C ARG A 221 38.65 21.98 68.37
N GLU A 222 39.55 21.32 67.65
CA GLU A 222 40.95 21.16 68.05
C GLU A 222 41.67 22.50 68.12
N ARG A 223 41.48 23.37 67.11
CA ARG A 223 42.06 24.71 67.07
C ARG A 223 41.53 25.61 68.18
N LYS A 224 40.23 25.59 68.46
CA LYS A 224 39.63 26.34 69.58
C LYS A 224 40.08 25.80 70.94
N LYS A 225 40.25 24.48 71.07
CA LYS A 225 40.83 23.88 72.28
C LYS A 225 42.29 24.32 72.49
N ALA A 226 43.07 24.45 71.42
CA ALA A 226 44.43 24.99 71.45
C ALA A 226 44.47 26.51 71.74
N GLU A 227 43.56 27.30 71.15
CA GLU A 227 43.45 28.75 71.36
C GLU A 227 42.95 29.09 72.77
N ALA A 228 42.00 28.34 73.32
CA ALA A 228 41.56 28.48 74.71
C ALA A 228 42.67 28.12 75.71
N ALA A 229 43.61 27.25 75.34
CA ALA A 229 44.82 27.01 76.12
C ALA A 229 45.82 28.18 76.06
N ALA A 230 45.78 29.00 74.99
CA ALA A 230 46.68 30.14 74.78
C ALA A 230 46.11 31.49 75.30
N ALA A 231 44.80 31.71 75.25
CA ALA A 231 44.15 33.00 75.58
C ALA A 231 43.83 33.19 77.09
N GLY A 232 44.31 32.31 77.96
CA GLY A 232 44.18 32.47 79.42
C GLY A 232 45.05 33.57 80.05
N GLN A 233 45.71 34.43 79.26
CA GLN A 233 46.63 35.48 79.73
C GLN A 233 46.37 36.83 79.02
N GLY A 234 45.80 37.82 79.74
CA GLY A 234 46.05 39.26 79.46
C GLY A 234 44.93 40.16 78.88
N GLN A 235 44.17 40.79 79.79
CA GLN A 235 43.68 42.21 79.89
C GLN A 235 43.13 43.05 78.69
N GLY A 236 41.93 43.63 78.90
CA GLY A 236 41.69 45.09 79.08
C GLY A 236 41.44 46.02 77.87
N GLY A 237 40.32 46.78 77.87
CA GLY A 237 40.18 48.05 77.12
C GLY A 237 38.79 48.33 76.52
N ALA A 238 38.15 49.43 76.93
CA ALA A 238 36.80 49.85 76.55
C ALA A 238 36.75 50.67 75.23
N ALA A 239 35.67 50.54 74.46
CA ALA A 239 35.25 51.50 73.43
C ALA A 239 33.71 51.43 73.20
N ALA A 240 33.07 52.58 73.06
CA ALA A 240 31.66 52.76 72.67
C ALA A 240 31.58 53.63 71.38
N PRO A 241 30.41 53.88 70.77
CA PRO A 241 29.56 52.94 70.02
C PRO A 241 29.21 53.47 68.60
N LEU A 242 28.78 52.63 67.64
CA LEU A 242 28.17 53.06 66.36
C LEU A 242 27.07 52.08 65.84
N PRO A 243 26.10 52.56 65.02
CA PRO A 243 24.72 52.06 64.89
C PRO A 243 24.48 50.93 63.85
N PRO A 244 23.28 50.31 63.79
CA PRO A 244 23.04 49.04 63.10
C PRO A 244 22.91 49.17 61.57
N PRO A 245 23.35 48.17 60.79
CA PRO A 245 23.17 48.16 59.34
C PRO A 245 21.73 47.76 58.92
N PRO A 246 21.23 48.32 57.80
CA PRO A 246 19.85 48.16 57.35
C PRO A 246 19.56 46.78 56.72
N LYS A 247 18.30 46.34 56.86
CA LYS A 247 17.75 45.14 56.22
C LYS A 247 17.74 45.31 54.69
N THR A 248 18.46 44.46 53.98
CA THR A 248 18.36 44.33 52.52
C THR A 248 17.61 43.04 52.17
N SER A 249 16.39 43.21 51.67
CA SER A 249 15.55 42.18 51.07
C SER A 249 16.04 41.89 49.65
N PRO A 250 16.17 40.64 49.20
CA PRO A 250 16.27 40.34 47.77
C PRO A 250 14.89 40.44 47.08
N PRO A 251 14.86 40.88 45.80
CA PRO A 251 13.67 41.37 45.11
C PRO A 251 12.72 40.26 44.63
N ALA A 252 11.42 40.58 44.65
CA ALA A 252 10.40 39.92 43.86
C ALA A 252 10.56 40.29 42.38
N ALA A 253 10.54 39.29 41.50
CA ALA A 253 10.26 39.47 40.08
C ALA A 253 9.06 38.58 39.73
N GLU A 254 8.02 39.22 39.21
CA GLU A 254 6.78 38.64 38.71
C GLU A 254 6.94 38.06 37.29
N VAL A 255 5.98 37.18 36.95
CA VAL A 255 5.58 36.62 35.64
C VAL A 255 6.39 35.45 35.09
#